data_AF-A1BMG5-F1
#
_entry.id   AF-A1BMG5-F1
#
_cell.length_a   1.000
_cell.length_b   1.000
_cell.length_c   1.000
_cell.angle_alpha   90.00
_cell.angle_beta   90.00
_cell.angle_gamma   90.00
#
_symmetry.space_group_name_H-M   'P 1'
#
loop_
_entity.id
_entity.type
_entity.pdbx_description
1 polymer ?
#
loop_
_entity_poly.entity_id
_entity_poly.type
_entity_poly.pdbx_seq_one_letter_code
_entity_poly.pdbx_strand_id
1 'polypeptide(L)'
;AARKLLAGRTFTQADSTHFGCGYAPRGWDNLVRHLSTKGFTQQEMLDAGLARQGQRGIYDYFRGRVTWPIRDSTGRTLGFGARKLFEDDSIGAKYINTPDTQLYRKNQVLYGIDLAKDAIVKK
;
A
#
# COMPACT_ATOMS: atom_id res chain seq x y z
N ALA A 1 10.23 -0.04 -13.53
CA ALA A 1 8.95 -0.74 -13.73
C ALA A 1 7.74 0.11 -13.29
N ALA A 2 7.61 0.46 -12.00
CA ALA A 2 6.46 1.22 -11.48
C ALA A 2 6.17 2.53 -12.25
N ARG A 3 7.16 3.44 -12.36
CA ARG A 3 7.01 4.69 -13.11
C ARG A 3 6.65 4.48 -14.58
N LYS A 4 7.23 3.46 -15.24
CA LYS A 4 6.92 3.12 -16.64
C LYS A 4 5.45 2.68 -16.79
N LEU A 5 4.94 1.89 -15.84
CA LEU A 5 3.54 1.47 -15.84
C LEU A 5 2.58 2.65 -15.66
N LEU A 6 2.89 3.57 -14.74
CA LEU A 6 2.09 4.76 -14.48
C LEU A 6 2.12 5.72 -15.68
N ALA A 7 3.32 6.04 -16.19
CA ALA A 7 3.47 6.91 -17.37
C ALA A 7 2.79 6.33 -18.62
N GLY A 8 2.86 5.00 -18.82
CA GLY A 8 2.15 4.32 -19.90
C GLY A 8 0.61 4.34 -19.76
N ARG A 9 0.09 4.88 -18.66
CA ARG A 9 -1.34 5.12 -18.39
C ARG A 9 -1.64 6.60 -18.19
N THR A 10 -0.83 7.47 -18.81
CA THR A 10 -0.94 8.94 -18.73
C THR A 10 -0.93 9.50 -17.32
N PHE A 11 -0.36 8.74 -16.37
CA PHE A 11 -0.25 9.16 -14.97
C PHE A 11 1.10 9.84 -14.78
N THR A 12 1.07 11.15 -14.56
CA THR A 12 2.27 11.98 -14.47
C THR A 12 2.96 11.81 -13.12
N GLN A 13 4.14 12.42 -12.98
CA GLN A 13 4.79 12.53 -11.68
C GLN A 13 3.96 13.38 -10.71
N ALA A 14 3.32 14.45 -11.17
CA ALA A 14 2.45 15.28 -10.34
C ALA A 14 1.25 14.46 -9.82
N ASP A 15 0.62 13.64 -10.68
CA ASP A 15 -0.44 12.72 -10.26
C ASP A 15 0.09 11.70 -9.24
N SER A 16 1.28 11.14 -9.49
CA SER A 16 1.93 10.20 -8.57
C SER A 16 2.14 10.80 -7.18
N THR A 17 2.57 12.06 -7.11
CA THR A 17 2.70 12.79 -5.85
C THR A 17 1.33 13.09 -5.23
N HIS A 18 0.38 13.60 -6.02
CA HIS A 18 -0.96 13.96 -5.55
C HIS A 18 -1.71 12.78 -4.91
N PHE A 19 -1.65 11.61 -5.56
CA PHE A 19 -2.31 10.39 -5.10
C PHE A 19 -1.44 9.53 -4.17
N GLY A 20 -0.20 9.96 -3.86
CA GLY A 20 0.73 9.26 -3.00
C GLY A 20 1.20 7.90 -3.52
N CYS A 21 1.25 7.72 -4.84
CA CYS A 21 1.66 6.46 -5.46
C CYS A 21 3.09 6.08 -5.09
N GLY A 22 3.29 4.82 -4.69
CA GLY A 22 4.56 4.28 -4.27
C GLY A 22 4.99 3.03 -5.06
N TYR A 23 6.15 2.51 -4.67
CA TYR A 23 6.66 1.22 -5.13
C TYR A 23 7.14 0.42 -3.92
N ALA A 24 6.55 -0.74 -3.71
CA ALA A 24 7.06 -1.74 -2.78
C ALA A 24 8.25 -2.44 -3.45
N PRO A 25 9.50 -2.27 -2.95
CA PRO A 25 10.66 -2.86 -3.59
C PRO A 25 10.59 -4.39 -3.62
N ARG A 26 11.34 -5.01 -4.55
CA ARG A 26 11.60 -6.45 -4.48
C ARG A 26 12.52 -6.74 -3.29
N GLY A 27 12.43 -7.93 -2.73
CA GLY A 27 13.14 -8.33 -1.51
C GLY A 27 12.18 -8.68 -0.38
N TRP A 28 12.67 -9.40 0.63
CA TRP A 28 11.81 -10.03 1.64
C TRP A 28 11.42 -9.11 2.79
N ASP A 29 12.25 -8.14 3.18
CA ASP A 29 12.14 -7.48 4.48
C ASP A 29 12.57 -6.00 4.44
N ASN A 30 12.43 -5.34 3.30
CA ASN A 30 12.87 -3.95 3.15
C ASN A 30 12.09 -3.01 4.07
N LEU A 31 10.76 -3.13 4.07
CA LEU A 31 9.88 -2.34 4.92
C LEU A 31 10.00 -2.78 6.37
N VAL A 32 10.02 -4.09 6.63
CA VAL A 32 10.21 -4.65 7.98
C VAL A 32 11.47 -4.07 8.62
N ARG A 33 12.64 -4.18 7.97
CA ARG A 33 13.90 -3.64 8.50
C ARG A 33 13.81 -2.13 8.71
N HIS A 34 13.24 -1.40 7.74
CA HIS A 34 13.08 0.04 7.87
C HIS A 34 12.25 0.42 9.09
N LEU A 35 11.10 -0.21 9.30
CA LEU A 35 10.23 0.06 10.44
C LEU A 35 10.85 -0.38 11.77
N SER A 36 11.60 -1.49 11.79
CA SER A 36 12.37 -1.89 12.98
C SER A 36 13.39 -0.83 13.38
N THR A 37 14.08 -0.18 12.42
CA THR A 37 15.00 0.94 12.72
C THR A 37 14.28 2.17 13.28
N LYS A 38 12.96 2.25 13.11
CA LYS A 38 12.10 3.30 13.65
C LYS A 38 11.44 2.92 14.99
N GLY A 39 11.74 1.73 15.52
CA GLY A 39 11.25 1.27 16.82
C GLY A 39 9.90 0.54 16.79
N PHE A 40 9.33 0.27 15.61
CA PHE A 40 8.10 -0.51 15.52
C PHE A 40 8.37 -2.00 15.80
N THR A 41 7.49 -2.61 16.57
CA THR A 41 7.53 -4.02 16.91
C THR A 41 7.05 -4.89 15.74
N GLN A 42 7.44 -6.16 15.74
CA GLN A 42 6.95 -7.11 14.73
C GLN A 42 5.43 -7.26 14.78
N GLN A 43 4.85 -7.24 15.99
CA GLN A 43 3.41 -7.36 16.18
C GLN A 43 2.65 -6.18 15.57
N GLU A 44 3.11 -4.94 15.77
CA GLU A 44 2.50 -3.76 15.14
C GLU A 44 2.53 -3.85 13.61
N MET A 45 3.61 -4.36 13.01
CA MET A 45 3.71 -4.52 11.55
C MET A 45 2.76 -5.60 11.01
N LEU A 46 2.57 -6.69 11.77
CA LEU A 46 1.61 -7.75 11.45
C LEU A 46 0.17 -7.22 11.58
N ASP A 47 -0.14 -6.54 12.68
CA ASP A 47 -1.46 -5.99 12.97
C ASP A 47 -1.85 -4.88 11.99
N ALA A 48 -0.89 -4.08 11.53
CA ALA A 48 -1.09 -3.10 10.47
C ALA A 48 -1.23 -3.73 9.07
N GLY A 49 -1.04 -5.04 8.93
CA GLY A 49 -1.12 -5.75 7.66
C GLY A 49 0.01 -5.40 6.67
N LEU A 50 1.12 -4.87 7.17
CA LEU A 50 2.30 -4.51 6.38
C LEU A 50 3.27 -5.68 6.22
N ALA A 51 3.24 -6.63 7.17
CA ALA A 51 4.06 -7.82 7.17
C ALA A 51 3.22 -9.12 7.22
N ARG A 52 3.87 -10.25 6.94
CA ARG A 52 3.33 -11.60 7.10
C ARG A 52 4.29 -12.47 7.86
N GLN A 53 3.76 -13.44 8.60
CA GLN A 53 4.55 -14.45 9.27
C GLN A 53 5.13 -15.45 8.26
N GLY A 54 6.45 -15.68 8.32
CA GLY A 54 7.15 -16.76 7.63
C GLY A 54 7.87 -17.68 8.60
N GLN A 55 8.59 -18.68 8.07
CA GLN A 55 9.34 -19.65 8.89
C GLN A 55 10.56 -19.02 9.61
N ARG A 56 11.18 -17.99 9.01
CA ARG A 56 12.41 -17.35 9.54
C ARG A 56 12.13 -15.98 10.19
N GLY A 57 10.87 -15.69 10.51
CA GLY A 57 10.42 -14.38 10.99
C GLY A 57 9.40 -13.74 10.05
N ILE A 58 9.13 -12.45 10.26
CA ILE A 58 8.19 -11.69 9.45
C ILE A 58 8.84 -11.17 8.16
N TYR A 59 8.03 -10.95 7.13
CA TYR A 59 8.47 -10.44 5.83
C TYR A 59 7.45 -9.44 5.26
N ASP A 60 7.90 -8.54 4.39
CA ASP A 60 7.09 -7.52 3.73
C ASP A 60 5.91 -8.17 2.99
N TYR A 61 4.68 -7.73 3.24
CA TYR A 61 3.53 -8.29 2.53
C TYR A 61 3.52 -7.87 1.05
N PHE A 62 3.72 -6.58 0.79
CA PHE A 62 3.82 -6.02 -0.56
C PHE A 62 5.26 -6.10 -1.06
N ARG A 63 5.51 -6.75 -2.20
CA ARG A 63 6.85 -6.89 -2.79
C ARG A 63 6.79 -6.75 -4.29
N GLY A 64 7.64 -5.91 -4.88
CA GLY A 64 7.70 -5.71 -6.33
C GLY A 64 6.41 -5.17 -6.96
N ARG A 65 5.65 -4.32 -6.26
CA ARG A 65 4.33 -3.83 -6.69
C ARG A 65 4.24 -2.31 -6.66
N VAL A 66 3.42 -1.73 -7.55
CA VAL A 66 3.00 -0.32 -7.42
C VAL A 66 1.99 -0.24 -6.29
N THR A 67 2.12 0.72 -5.39
CA THR A 67 1.23 0.89 -4.24
C THR A 67 0.45 2.20 -4.32
N TRP A 68 -0.78 2.18 -3.81
CA TRP A 68 -1.61 3.34 -3.57
C TRP A 68 -2.03 3.33 -2.10
N PRO A 69 -1.78 4.39 -1.32
CA PRO A 69 -2.25 4.49 0.05
C PRO A 69 -3.77 4.65 0.06
N ILE A 70 -4.45 3.86 0.87
CA ILE A 70 -5.87 4.01 1.15
C ILE A 70 -5.99 4.78 2.45
N ARG A 71 -6.65 5.94 2.40
CA ARG A 71 -6.72 6.90 3.50
C ARG A 71 -8.13 7.04 4.05
N ASP A 72 -8.25 7.42 5.31
CA ASP A 72 -9.51 7.87 5.87
C ASP A 72 -9.86 9.29 5.37
N SER A 73 -11.04 9.80 5.75
CA SER A 73 -11.50 11.13 5.34
C SER A 73 -10.68 12.31 5.90
N THR A 74 -9.70 12.05 6.77
CA THR A 74 -8.76 13.07 7.28
C THR A 74 -7.36 12.94 6.66
N GLY A 75 -7.18 11.99 5.71
CA GLY A 75 -5.94 11.78 4.98
C GLY A 75 -4.97 10.82 5.66
N ARG A 76 -5.31 10.21 6.80
CA ARG A 76 -4.44 9.22 7.47
C ARG A 76 -4.45 7.91 6.72
N THR A 77 -3.28 7.34 6.43
CA THR A 77 -3.17 6.07 5.72
C THR A 77 -3.60 4.90 6.61
N LEU A 78 -4.61 4.16 6.17
CA LEU A 78 -5.14 2.98 6.83
C LEU A 78 -4.56 1.67 6.29
N GLY A 79 -4.17 1.68 5.01
CA GLY A 79 -3.65 0.52 4.30
C GLY A 79 -3.25 0.87 2.87
N PHE A 80 -3.04 -0.15 2.04
CA PHE A 80 -2.56 0.00 0.68
C PHE A 80 -3.31 -0.93 -0.28
N GLY A 81 -3.57 -0.42 -1.48
CA GLY A 81 -3.82 -1.24 -2.66
C GLY A 81 -2.52 -1.41 -3.45
N ALA A 82 -2.25 -2.60 -3.98
CA ALA A 82 -0.99 -2.90 -4.66
C ALA A 82 -1.17 -3.72 -5.94
N ARG A 83 -0.60 -3.24 -7.05
CA ARG A 83 -0.70 -3.85 -8.37
C ARG A 83 0.56 -4.62 -8.75
N LYS A 84 0.39 -5.84 -9.27
CA LYS A 84 1.46 -6.69 -9.85
C LYS A 84 2.24 -5.92 -10.94
N LEU A 85 3.57 -6.05 -10.94
CA LEU A 85 4.46 -5.50 -11.96
C LEU A 85 5.25 -6.56 -12.75
N PHE A 86 5.51 -7.71 -12.14
CA PHE A 86 6.40 -8.73 -12.67
C PHE A 86 5.68 -10.07 -12.72
N GLU A 87 5.90 -10.87 -13.77
CA GLU A 87 5.17 -12.13 -13.94
C GLU A 87 5.48 -13.17 -12.86
N ASP A 88 6.71 -13.13 -12.33
CA ASP A 88 7.24 -14.00 -11.28
C ASP A 88 6.78 -13.64 -9.84
N ASP A 89 5.77 -12.77 -9.70
CA ASP A 89 5.17 -12.44 -8.41
C ASP A 89 4.47 -13.66 -7.79
N SER A 90 4.91 -14.03 -6.58
CA SER A 90 4.45 -15.23 -5.87
C SER A 90 2.97 -15.24 -5.50
N ILE A 91 2.31 -14.08 -5.41
CA ILE A 91 0.88 -14.00 -5.06
C ILE A 91 0.01 -14.18 -6.31
N GLY A 92 0.54 -13.92 -7.51
CA GLY A 92 -0.14 -14.13 -8.79
C GLY A 92 -1.28 -13.15 -9.10
N ALA A 93 -2.01 -12.67 -8.09
CA ALA A 93 -3.15 -11.78 -8.25
C ALA A 93 -2.75 -10.40 -8.81
N LYS A 94 -3.53 -9.89 -9.77
CA LYS A 94 -3.32 -8.59 -10.43
C LYS A 94 -3.31 -7.43 -9.42
N TYR A 95 -4.21 -7.48 -8.44
CA TYR A 95 -4.30 -6.54 -7.33
C TYR A 95 -4.42 -7.29 -6.01
N ILE A 96 -3.80 -6.74 -4.98
CA ILE A 96 -3.97 -7.13 -3.58
C ILE A 96 -4.14 -5.88 -2.73
N ASN A 97 -4.85 -6.00 -1.62
CA ASN A 97 -5.01 -4.91 -0.66
C ASN A 97 -4.46 -5.36 0.69
N THR A 98 -4.22 -4.41 1.59
CA THR A 98 -4.03 -4.70 3.02
C THR A 98 -5.14 -5.65 3.49
N PRO A 99 -4.80 -6.71 4.25
CA PRO A 99 -5.81 -7.54 4.90
C PRO A 99 -6.69 -6.70 5.83
N ASP A 100 -7.77 -7.27 6.32
CA ASP A 100 -8.55 -6.65 7.37
C ASP A 100 -7.71 -6.47 8.64
N THR A 101 -7.70 -5.25 9.19
CA THR A 101 -7.00 -4.85 10.42
C THR A 101 -7.95 -4.06 11.32
N GLN A 102 -7.47 -3.57 12.47
CA GLN A 102 -8.24 -2.62 13.28
C GLN A 102 -8.51 -1.30 12.52
N LEU A 103 -7.60 -0.88 11.65
CA LEU A 103 -7.67 0.39 10.92
C LEU A 103 -8.24 0.24 9.50
N TYR A 104 -8.17 -0.96 8.91
CA TYR A 104 -8.55 -1.22 7.53
C TYR A 104 -9.64 -2.29 7.48
N ARG A 105 -10.83 -1.93 7.00
CA ARG A 105 -11.92 -2.86 6.70
C ARG A 105 -12.30 -2.71 5.24
N LYS A 106 -12.10 -3.77 4.45
CA LYS A 106 -12.25 -3.70 2.98
C LYS A 106 -13.62 -3.17 2.53
N ASN A 107 -14.67 -3.45 3.29
CA ASN A 107 -16.05 -3.03 3.01
C ASN A 107 -16.41 -1.63 3.53
N GLN A 108 -15.51 -0.94 4.25
CA GLN A 108 -15.77 0.39 4.83
C GLN A 108 -14.82 1.46 4.29
N VAL A 109 -13.75 1.09 3.60
CA VAL A 109 -12.79 2.03 3.02
C VAL A 109 -13.18 2.43 1.60
N LEU A 110 -12.93 3.70 1.25
CA LEU A 110 -13.11 4.23 -0.10
C LEU A 110 -11.86 5.00 -0.52
N TYR A 111 -11.20 4.54 -1.58
CA TYR A 111 -10.00 5.22 -2.10
C TYR A 111 -10.36 6.60 -2.66
N GLY A 112 -9.56 7.63 -2.32
CA GLY A 112 -9.75 9.00 -2.77
C GLY A 112 -10.78 9.80 -1.98
N ILE A 113 -11.38 9.24 -0.91
CA ILE A 113 -12.34 9.96 -0.08
C ILE A 113 -11.72 11.19 0.60
N ASP A 114 -10.44 11.11 0.94
CA ASP A 114 -9.65 12.22 1.50
C ASP A 114 -9.59 13.43 0.56
N LEU A 115 -9.58 13.19 -0.76
CA LEU A 115 -9.57 14.24 -1.78
C LEU A 115 -10.98 14.69 -2.17
N ALA A 116 -11.93 13.75 -2.21
CA ALA A 116 -13.27 13.99 -2.73
C ALA A 116 -14.24 14.58 -1.69
N LYS A 117 -13.98 14.40 -0.39
CA LYS A 117 -14.92 14.77 0.69
C LYS A 117 -15.46 16.19 0.56
N ASP A 118 -14.58 17.17 0.40
CA ASP A 118 -14.98 18.58 0.36
C ASP A 118 -15.86 18.89 -0.84
N ALA A 119 -15.59 18.26 -1.99
CA ALA A 119 -16.40 18.42 -3.20
C ALA A 119 -17.75 17.71 -3.08
N ILE A 120 -17.82 16.56 -2.40
CA ILE A 120 -19.07 15.82 -2.16
C ILE A 120 -19.98 16.57 -1.17
N VAL A 121 -19.40 17.19 -0.14
CA VAL A 121 -20.15 17.90 0.91
C VAL A 121 -20.66 19.26 0.41
N LYS A 122 -19.90 19.94 -0.45
CA LYS A 122 -20.35 21.17 -1.10
C LYS A 122 -21.44 20.83 -2.12
N LYS A 123 -22.68 21.21 -1.81
CA LYS A 123 -23.81 21.18 -2.74
C LYS A 123 -23.69 22.29 -3.78
#